data_AF-A0A2A6P643-F1
#
_entry.id   AF-A0A2A6P643-F1
#
_cell.length_a   1.000
_cell.length_b   1.000
_cell.length_c   1.000
_cell.angle_alpha   90.00
_cell.angle_beta   90.00
_cell.angle_gamma   90.00
#
_symmetry.space_group_name_H-M   'P 1'
#
loop_
_entity.id
_entity.type
_entity.pdbx_description
1 polymer ?
#
loop_
_entity_poly.entity_id
_entity_poly.type
_entity_poly.pdbx_seq_one_letter_code
_entity_poly.pdbx_strand_id
1 'polypeptide(L)'
;MSVDAGPRTVGAEYAIEYLQEHPEAGLCCEDRRCWITPNANETDRQALLLEAIEAERLKDDPRLRLVSGIAHAGRSLWVVRRMT
;
A
#
# COMPACT_ATOMS: atom_id res chain seq x y z
N MET A 1 -4.17 9.25 -26.82
CA MET A 1 -3.61 9.99 -25.67
C MET A 1 -3.28 8.97 -24.60
N SER A 2 -2.04 8.48 -24.55
CA SER A 2 -1.57 7.69 -23.40
C SER A 2 -0.79 8.63 -22.51
N VAL A 3 -1.48 9.17 -21.50
CA VAL A 3 -0.78 9.67 -20.32
C VAL A 3 -0.40 8.44 -19.53
N ASP A 4 0.78 7.90 -19.81
CA ASP A 4 1.45 7.00 -18.88
C ASP A 4 1.98 7.89 -17.74
N ALA A 5 1.04 8.48 -17.00
CA ALA A 5 1.32 9.13 -15.75
C ALA A 5 1.58 7.98 -14.79
N GLY A 6 2.86 7.69 -14.55
CA GLY A 6 3.29 6.72 -13.56
C GLY A 6 2.61 6.96 -12.20
N PRO A 7 2.77 6.02 -11.25
CA PRO A 7 2.01 6.03 -10.02
C PRO A 7 2.14 7.38 -9.30
N ARG A 8 0.98 7.99 -9.00
CA ARG A 8 0.93 9.29 -8.34
C ARG A 8 1.28 9.15 -6.86
N THR A 9 1.99 10.14 -6.32
CA THR A 9 2.21 10.25 -4.88
C THR A 9 0.94 10.78 -4.21
N VAL A 10 0.51 10.14 -3.12
CA VAL A 10 -0.71 10.49 -2.37
C VAL A 10 -0.43 10.57 -0.87
N GLY A 11 -1.34 11.23 -0.14
CA GLY A 11 -1.33 11.24 1.33
C GLY A 11 -1.97 10.00 1.94
N ALA A 12 -1.79 9.81 3.25
CA ALA A 12 -2.29 8.66 4.00
C ALA A 12 -3.81 8.51 3.95
N GLU A 13 -4.56 9.63 4.04
CA GLU A 13 -6.04 9.62 4.01
C GLU A 13 -6.56 9.07 2.68
N TYR A 14 -6.00 9.53 1.56
CA TYR A 14 -6.39 9.03 0.25
C TYR A 14 -5.99 7.55 0.06
N ALA A 15 -4.82 7.17 0.56
CA ALA A 15 -4.33 5.81 0.44
C ALA A 15 -5.19 4.81 1.22
N ILE A 16 -5.69 5.16 2.41
CA ILE A 16 -6.57 4.27 3.17
C ILE A 16 -7.96 4.15 2.52
N GLU A 17 -8.50 5.23 1.96
CA GLU A 17 -9.75 5.18 1.17
C GLU A 17 -9.60 4.21 -0.01
N TYR A 18 -8.52 4.35 -0.78
CA TYR A 18 -8.22 3.45 -1.89
C TYR A 18 -8.13 1.99 -1.44
N LEU A 19 -7.41 1.70 -0.35
CA LEU A 19 -7.29 0.34 0.18
C LEU A 19 -8.62 -0.23 0.72
N GLN A 20 -9.55 0.63 1.15
CA GLN A 20 -10.89 0.20 1.54
C GLN A 20 -11.77 -0.14 0.33
N GLU A 21 -11.66 0.64 -0.75
CA GLU A 21 -12.36 0.40 -2.01
C GLU A 21 -11.81 -0.83 -2.75
N HIS A 22 -10.53 -1.15 -2.54
CA HIS A 22 -9.81 -2.26 -3.16
C HIS A 22 -9.25 -3.23 -2.10
N PRO A 23 -10.06 -4.14 -1.53
CA PRO A 23 -9.62 -5.07 -0.48
C PRO A 23 -8.49 -6.03 -0.90
N GLU A 24 -8.30 -6.24 -2.19
CA GLU A 24 -7.19 -7.00 -2.77
C GLU A 24 -5.87 -6.23 -2.75
N ALA A 25 -5.90 -4.90 -2.66
CA ALA A 25 -4.72 -4.06 -2.63
C ALA A 25 -3.98 -4.15 -1.29
N GLY A 26 -2.73 -3.67 -1.28
CA GLY A 26 -1.94 -3.62 -0.06
C GLY A 26 -0.88 -2.55 -0.10
N LEU A 27 -0.54 -1.99 1.07
CA LEU A 27 0.62 -1.14 1.25
C LEU A 27 1.86 -2.03 1.34
N CYS A 28 2.73 -1.98 0.34
CA CYS A 28 4.02 -2.65 0.36
C CYS A 28 5.11 -1.63 0.71
N CYS A 29 6.02 -1.99 1.61
CA CYS A 29 7.21 -1.21 1.90
C CYS A 29 8.46 -2.06 1.74
N GLU A 30 9.46 -1.48 1.07
CA GLU A 30 10.80 -2.01 0.89
C GLU A 30 11.79 -0.91 1.29
N ASP A 31 12.60 -1.18 2.31
CA ASP A 31 13.49 -0.20 2.95
C ASP A 31 12.76 1.12 3.33
N ARG A 32 13.01 2.20 2.58
CA ARG A 32 12.44 3.55 2.80
C ARG A 32 11.34 3.92 1.82
N ARG A 33 10.96 2.99 0.93
CA ARG A 33 9.96 3.22 -0.10
C ARG A 33 8.70 2.45 0.25
N CYS A 34 7.56 3.12 0.14
CA CYS A 34 6.27 2.50 0.32
C CYS A 34 5.35 2.87 -0.84
N TRP A 35 4.55 1.91 -1.27
CA TRP A 35 3.60 2.06 -2.36
C TRP A 35 2.36 1.22 -2.12
N ILE A 36 1.25 1.62 -2.71
CA ILE A 36 0.07 0.79 -2.79
C ILE A 36 0.22 -0.13 -4.00
N THR A 37 0.09 -1.42 -3.77
CA THR A 37 -0.02 -2.46 -4.78
C THR A 37 -1.48 -2.59 -5.21
N PRO A 38 -1.77 -2.79 -6.51
CA PRO A 38 -3.15 -3.06 -6.94
C PRO A 38 -3.64 -4.44 -6.46
N ASN A 39 -2.71 -5.35 -6.14
CA ASN A 39 -2.98 -6.64 -5.55
C ASN A 39 -1.84 -7.01 -4.58
N ALA A 40 -2.20 -7.40 -3.36
CA ALA A 40 -1.31 -7.80 -2.28
C ALA A 40 -0.38 -8.97 -2.64
N ASN A 41 -0.77 -9.82 -3.61
CA ASN A 41 0.07 -10.89 -4.14
C ASN A 41 1.03 -10.42 -5.25
N GLU A 42 0.85 -9.22 -5.80
CA GLU A 42 1.66 -8.64 -6.87
C GLU A 42 2.47 -7.45 -6.34
N THR A 43 3.40 -7.71 -5.41
CA THR A 43 4.08 -6.63 -4.68
C THR A 43 4.98 -5.74 -5.54
N ASP A 44 5.38 -6.16 -6.74
CA ASP A 44 6.21 -5.37 -7.66
C ASP A 44 5.43 -4.26 -8.39
N ARG A 45 4.09 -4.32 -8.41
CA ARG A 45 3.26 -3.31 -9.10
C ARG A 45 2.91 -2.16 -8.18
N GLN A 46 2.93 -0.95 -8.73
CA GLN A 46 2.69 0.28 -8.01
C GLN A 46 1.45 0.98 -8.58
N ALA A 47 0.38 1.02 -7.79
CA ALA A 47 -0.83 1.79 -8.09
C ALA A 47 -0.67 3.24 -7.61
N LEU A 48 -0.12 3.44 -6.41
CA LEU A 48 0.10 4.74 -5.78
C LEU A 48 1.44 4.73 -5.04
N LEU A 49 2.09 5.89 -4.93
CA LEU A 49 3.30 6.08 -4.13
C LEU A 49 2.97 6.83 -2.84
N LEU A 50 3.74 6.55 -1.78
CA LEU A 50 3.67 7.31 -0.53
C LEU A 50 5.05 7.82 -0.15
N GLU A 51 5.08 9.07 0.30
CA GLU A 51 6.22 9.60 1.03
C GLU A 51 6.39 8.84 2.36
N ALA A 52 7.63 8.75 2.86
CA ALA A 52 7.93 7.97 4.05
C ALA A 52 7.06 8.37 5.26
N ILE A 53 6.83 9.68 5.47
CA ILE A 53 6.01 10.19 6.58
C ILE A 53 4.54 9.75 6.44
N GLU A 54 3.99 9.80 5.23
CA GLU A 54 2.61 9.39 4.97
C GLU A 54 2.44 7.88 5.09
N ALA A 55 3.45 7.11 4.70
CA ALA A 55 3.47 5.67 4.88
C ALA A 55 3.51 5.26 6.36
N GLU A 56 4.31 5.93 7.20
CA GLU A 56 4.31 5.68 8.65
C GLU A 56 2.96 6.02 9.27
N ARG A 57 2.38 7.18 8.94
CA ARG A 57 1.03 7.55 9.38
C ARG A 57 -0.02 6.51 8.99
N LEU A 58 0.09 5.99 7.78
CA LEU A 58 -0.83 4.98 7.28
C LEU A 58 -0.66 3.64 8.02
N LYS A 59 0.57 3.22 8.36
CA LYS A 59 0.82 2.00 9.15
C LYS A 59 0.21 2.06 10.56
N ASP A 60 0.04 3.26 11.12
CA ASP A 60 -0.62 3.48 12.41
C ASP A 60 -2.16 3.42 12.31
N ASP A 61 -2.74 3.35 11.11
CA ASP A 61 -4.19 3.24 10.95
C ASP A 61 -4.70 1.88 11.48
N PRO A 62 -5.69 1.86 12.39
CA PRO A 62 -6.18 0.64 13.02
C PRO A 62 -6.84 -0.36 12.07
N ARG A 63 -7.22 0.08 10.86
CA ARG A 63 -7.81 -0.74 9.80
C ARG A 63 -6.75 -1.56 9.06
N LEU A 64 -5.50 -1.09 9.05
CA LEU A 64 -4.39 -1.77 8.40
C LEU A 64 -3.79 -2.84 9.31
N ARG A 65 -3.45 -3.97 8.70
CA ARG A 65 -2.81 -5.09 9.40
C ARG A 65 -1.59 -5.55 8.63
N LEU A 66 -0.47 -5.65 9.34
CA LEU A 66 0.74 -6.26 8.83
C LEU A 66 0.47 -7.74 8.51
N VAL A 67 0.80 -8.14 7.29
CA VAL A 67 0.79 -9.52 6.83
C VAL A 67 2.13 -10.14 7.18
N SER A 68 2.12 -11.18 8.01
CA SER A 68 3.31 -11.96 8.33
C SER A 68 3.64 -12.95 7.21
N GLY A 69 4.93 -13.12 6.89
CA GLY A 69 5.41 -14.24 6.08
C GLY A 69 5.21 -14.09 4.57
N ILE A 70 5.24 -12.87 4.04
CA ILE A 70 5.22 -12.67 2.59
C ILE A 70 6.47 -13.27 1.94
N ALA A 71 6.34 -13.80 0.72
CA ALA A 71 7.42 -14.46 -0.02
C ALA A 71 8.41 -13.47 -0.68
N HIS A 72 8.59 -12.27 -0.10
CA HIS A 72 9.48 -11.23 -0.61
C HIS A 72 10.42 -10.75 0.49
N ALA A 73 11.69 -11.16 0.41
CA ALA A 73 12.70 -10.77 1.38
C ALA A 73 12.90 -9.25 1.42
N GLY A 74 12.98 -8.67 2.62
CA GLY A 74 13.17 -7.22 2.80
C GLY A 74 11.89 -6.38 2.63
N ARG A 75 10.76 -7.00 2.29
CA ARG A 75 9.48 -6.31 2.16
C ARG A 75 8.57 -6.59 3.35
N SER A 76 7.72 -5.62 3.62
CA SER A 76 6.60 -5.72 4.55
C SER A 76 5.32 -5.31 3.82
N LEU A 77 4.23 -5.99 4.11
CA LEU A 77 2.94 -5.78 3.45
C LEU A 77 1.86 -5.55 4.49
N TRP A 78 1.07 -4.50 4.32
CA TRP A 78 -0.13 -4.23 5.11
C TRP A 78 -1.35 -4.29 4.22
N VAL A 79 -2.44 -4.85 4.71
CA VAL A 79 -3.72 -4.94 4.00
C VAL A 79 -4.85 -4.44 4.88
N VAL A 80 -5.91 -3.92 4.26
CA VAL A 80 -7.14 -3.58 4.99
C VAL A 80 -7.86 -4.89 5.31
N ARG A 81 -8.08 -5.13 6.61
CA ARG A 81 -8.93 -6.25 7.02
C ARG A 81 -10.38 -5.79 6.95
N ARG A 82 -11.26 -6.53 6.27
CA ARG A 82 -12.70 -6.32 6.43
C ARG A 82 -13.06 -6.53 7.90
N MET A 83 -13.58 -5.49 8.54
CA MET A 83 -14.31 -5.63 9.79
C MET A 83 -15.61 -6.36 9.45
N THR A 84 -15.65 -7.66 9.74
CA THR A 84 -16.91 -8.44 9.80
C THR A 84 -17.68 -8.06 11.05
#